data_AF-A0A6V7UT84-F1
#
_entry.id   AF-A0A6V7UT84-F1
#
_cell.length_a   1.000
_cell.length_b   1.000
_cell.length_c   1.000
_cell.angle_alpha   90.00
_cell.angle_beta   90.00
_cell.angle_gamma   90.00
#
_symmetry.space_group_name_H-M   'P 1'
#
loop_
_entity.id
_entity.type
_entity.pdbx_description
1 polymer ?
#
loop_
_entity_poly.entity_id
_entity_poly.type
_entity_poly.pdbx_seq_one_letter_code
_entity_poly.pdbx_strand_id
1 'polypeptide(L)'
;MNSLQITKILKINPQTSRVFQGCLSCDRLPDYASLQYPAAIILNLDPHQLEVSHWVAVYAEGKEKPVNYYDSLTLFNIQKPKIGL
;
A
#
# COMPACT_ATOMS: atom_id res chain seq x y z
N MET A 1 12.40 -1.51 -9.52
CA MET A 1 12.72 -1.47 -8.07
C MET A 1 12.07 -2.67 -7.41
N ASN A 2 12.75 -3.39 -6.51
CA ASN A 2 12.21 -4.59 -5.85
C ASN A 2 11.85 -4.36 -4.37
N SER A 3 11.15 -5.32 -3.76
CA SER A 3 10.67 -5.25 -2.37
C SER A 3 11.81 -5.09 -1.35
N LEU A 4 12.99 -5.70 -1.60
CA LEU A 4 14.14 -5.59 -0.71
C LEU A 4 14.71 -4.16 -0.69
N GLN A 5 14.81 -3.53 -1.85
CA GLN A 5 15.27 -2.14 -1.98
C GLN A 5 14.29 -1.18 -1.29
N ILE A 6 12.99 -1.33 -1.54
CA ILE A 6 11.93 -0.50 -0.92
C ILE A 6 11.97 -0.66 0.60
N THR A 7 12.00 -1.90 1.08
CA THR A 7 12.06 -2.21 2.51
C THR A 7 13.26 -1.57 3.18
N LYS A 8 14.44 -1.63 2.53
CA LYS A 8 15.65 -0.99 3.05
C LYS A 8 15.46 0.52 3.19
N ILE A 9 14.95 1.20 2.15
CA ILE A 9 14.74 2.65 2.14
C ILE A 9 13.74 3.07 3.22
N LEU A 10 12.60 2.37 3.33
CA LEU A 10 11.55 2.75 4.28
C LEU A 10 11.88 2.42 5.74
N LYS A 11 12.73 1.40 5.98
CA LYS A 11 13.20 1.07 7.34
C LYS A 11 14.29 2.01 7.85
N ILE A 12 15.08 2.65 6.98
CA ILE A 12 16.09 3.63 7.42
C ILE A 12 15.51 5.03 7.64
N ASN A 13 14.35 5.35 7.05
CA ASN A 13 13.71 6.65 7.23
C ASN A 13 13.00 6.72 8.61
N PRO A 14 13.30 7.73 9.44
CA PRO A 14 12.75 7.83 10.81
C PRO A 14 11.23 7.95 10.92
N GLN A 15 10.58 8.48 9.88
CA GLN A 15 9.13 8.67 9.86
C GLN A 15 8.44 7.38 9.41
N THR A 16 8.89 6.79 8.31
CA THR A 16 8.23 5.60 7.75
C THR A 16 8.55 4.33 8.51
N SER A 17 9.73 4.22 9.13
CA SER A 17 10.13 2.99 9.85
C SER A 17 9.20 2.59 11.00
N ARG A 18 8.47 3.54 11.58
CA ARG A 18 7.53 3.31 12.69
C ARG A 18 6.19 2.73 12.25
N VAL A 19 5.82 2.92 10.99
CA VAL A 19 4.49 2.59 10.47
C VAL A 19 4.54 1.61 9.30
N PHE A 20 5.70 1.45 8.67
CA PHE A 20 5.88 0.57 7.52
C PHE A 20 5.82 -0.90 7.90
N GLN A 21 4.83 -1.60 7.35
CA GLN A 21 4.56 -3.01 7.65
C GLN A 21 4.95 -3.99 6.55
N GLY A 22 5.33 -3.50 5.36
CA GLY A 22 5.94 -4.34 4.33
C GLY A 22 5.53 -4.01 2.90
N CYS A 23 6.14 -4.76 1.98
CA CYS A 23 5.74 -4.80 0.58
C CYS A 23 4.86 -6.04 0.36
N LEU A 24 3.70 -5.86 -0.25
CA LEU A 24 2.72 -6.92 -0.50
C LEU A 24 2.33 -6.95 -1.98
N SER A 25 1.77 -8.06 -2.44
CA SER A 25 1.10 -8.16 -3.75
C SER A 25 -0.40 -7.99 -3.59
N CYS A 26 -1.08 -7.52 -4.64
CA CYS A 26 -2.52 -7.27 -4.65
C CYS A 26 -3.38 -8.49 -4.27
N ASP A 27 -2.88 -9.69 -4.51
CA ASP A 27 -3.52 -10.97 -4.20
C ASP A 27 -3.10 -11.57 -2.85
N ARG A 28 -2.25 -10.86 -2.09
CA ARG A 28 -1.76 -11.26 -0.76
C ARG A 28 -1.88 -10.13 0.24
N LEU A 29 -3.02 -9.46 0.21
CA LEU A 29 -3.36 -8.43 1.20
C LEU A 29 -3.55 -9.07 2.58
N PRO A 30 -3.16 -8.37 3.65
CA PRO A 30 -3.32 -8.88 5.00
C PRO A 30 -4.77 -8.72 5.44
N ASP A 31 -5.24 -9.59 6.35
CA ASP A 31 -6.53 -9.37 6.99
C ASP A 31 -6.52 -8.03 7.71
N TYR A 32 -7.60 -7.27 7.59
CA TYR A 32 -7.68 -5.91 8.11
C TYR A 32 -7.48 -5.83 9.64
N ALA A 33 -7.75 -6.94 10.34
CA ALA A 33 -7.52 -7.10 11.78
C ALA A 33 -6.04 -7.33 12.17
N SER A 34 -5.19 -7.71 11.21
CA SER A 34 -3.77 -8.01 11.44
C SER A 34 -2.86 -6.78 11.31
N LEU A 35 -3.36 -5.69 10.75
CA LEU A 35 -2.62 -4.43 10.60
C LEU A 35 -2.50 -3.70 11.94
N GLN A 36 -1.29 -3.22 12.24
CA GLN A 36 -1.04 -2.34 13.38
C GLN A 36 -1.15 -0.87 12.95
N TYR A 37 -2.13 -0.13 13.46
CA TYR A 37 -2.34 1.26 13.03
C TYR A 37 -1.50 2.26 13.86
N PRO A 38 -0.98 3.34 13.25
CA PRO A 38 -1.04 3.67 11.82
C PRO A 38 -0.14 2.75 10.96
N ALA A 39 -0.64 2.39 9.78
CA ALA A 39 -0.03 1.40 8.90
C ALA A 39 0.35 2.01 7.55
N ALA A 40 1.60 1.82 7.13
CA ALA A 40 2.05 2.07 5.76
C ALA A 40 2.43 0.75 5.09
N ILE A 41 1.88 0.48 3.91
CA ILE A 41 2.23 -0.67 3.09
C ILE A 41 2.53 -0.21 1.67
N ILE A 42 3.45 -0.93 1.01
CA ILE A 42 3.72 -0.74 -0.41
C ILE A 42 3.13 -1.94 -1.15
N LEU A 43 2.21 -1.68 -2.07
CA LEU A 43 1.48 -2.71 -2.78
C LEU A 43 1.97 -2.81 -4.21
N ASN A 44 2.34 -4.01 -4.63
CA ASN A 44 2.49 -4.36 -6.03
C ASN A 44 1.09 -4.62 -6.60
N LEU A 45 0.73 -3.95 -7.69
CA LEU A 45 -0.55 -4.21 -8.36
C LEU A 45 -0.54 -5.50 -9.17
N ASP A 46 0.63 -6.08 -9.44
CA ASP A 46 0.73 -7.39 -10.04
C ASP A 46 0.59 -8.50 -8.98
N PRO A 47 -0.12 -9.61 -9.30
CA PRO A 47 -0.13 -10.82 -8.48
C PRO A 47 1.27 -11.33 -8.17
N HIS A 48 1.44 -12.00 -7.02
CA HIS A 48 2.77 -12.45 -6.56
C HIS A 48 3.52 -13.40 -7.52
N GLN A 49 2.81 -14.02 -8.46
CA GLN A 49 3.40 -14.94 -9.46
C GLN A 49 3.94 -14.22 -10.69
N LEU A 50 3.54 -12.96 -10.90
CA LEU A 50 3.97 -12.17 -12.05
C LEU A 50 5.18 -11.32 -11.70
N GLU A 51 5.88 -10.87 -12.74
CA GLU A 51 6.93 -9.88 -12.58
C GLU A 51 6.36 -8.57 -12.05
N VAL A 52 7.11 -7.95 -11.13
CA VAL A 52 6.74 -6.69 -10.49
C VAL A 52 6.88 -5.55 -11.50
N SER A 53 5.76 -4.94 -11.89
CA SER A 53 5.74 -3.82 -12.84
C SER A 53 5.37 -2.50 -12.17
N HIS A 54 4.49 -2.51 -11.16
CA HIS A 54 3.94 -1.27 -10.60
C HIS A 54 3.74 -1.30 -9.09
N TRP A 55 4.24 -0.26 -8.41
CA TRP A 55 4.15 -0.11 -6.95
C TRP A 55 3.31 1.11 -6.58
N VAL A 56 2.45 0.94 -5.58
CA VAL A 56 1.62 2.01 -5.01
C VAL A 56 1.81 2.05 -3.49
N ALA A 57 1.65 3.23 -2.90
CA ALA A 57 1.75 3.40 -1.46
C ALA A 57 0.36 3.55 -0.84
N VAL A 58 0.15 2.86 0.27
CA VAL A 58 -1.11 2.88 1.01
C VAL A 58 -0.81 3.22 2.46
N TYR A 59 -1.54 4.19 3.01
CA TYR A 59 -1.41 4.62 4.39
C TYR A 59 -2.78 4.65 5.09
N ALA A 60 -2.93 3.83 6.12
CA ALA A 60 -4.13 3.77 6.94
C ALA A 60 -3.83 4.33 8.33
N GLU A 61 -4.50 5.42 8.69
CA GLU A 61 -4.32 6.05 10.01
C GLU A 61 -4.97 5.23 11.13
N GLY A 62 -6.08 4.56 10.84
CA GLY A 62 -6.84 3.75 11.79
C GLY A 62 -7.86 2.86 11.09
N LYS A 63 -8.38 1.86 11.81
CA LYS A 63 -9.29 0.85 11.25
C LYS A 63 -10.54 1.45 10.60
N GLU A 64 -11.14 2.45 11.24
CA GLU A 64 -12.41 3.06 10.78
C GLU A 64 -12.18 4.37 10.01
N LYS A 65 -10.94 4.70 9.68
CA LYS A 65 -10.58 5.93 8.96
C LYS A 65 -10.38 5.65 7.46
N PRO A 66 -10.64 6.63 6.59
CA PRO A 66 -10.29 6.53 5.18
C PRO A 66 -8.80 6.20 5.01
N VAL A 67 -8.51 5.37 4.02
CA VAL A 67 -7.15 5.00 3.65
C VAL A 67 -6.63 5.99 2.59
N ASN A 68 -5.40 6.45 2.76
CA ASN A 68 -4.71 7.25 1.76
C ASN A 68 -4.01 6.34 0.76
N TYR A 69 -4.17 6.64 -0.52
CA TYR A 69 -3.60 5.90 -1.63
C TYR A 69 -2.77 6.85 -2.48
N TYR A 70 -1.56 6.43 -2.84
CA TYR A 70 -0.67 7.18 -3.71
C TYR A 70 -0.13 6.28 -4.82
N ASP A 71 -0.39 6.70 -6.05
CA ASP A 71 0.14 6.10 -7.27
C ASP A 71 0.88 7.21 -8.05
N SER A 72 2.20 7.03 -8.23
CA SER A 72 3.03 7.99 -8.95
C SER A 72 2.73 8.08 -10.45
N LEU A 73 2.11 7.05 -11.03
CA LEU A 73 1.69 7.04 -12.44
C LEU A 73 0.30 7.64 -12.64
N THR A 74 -0.42 7.97 -11.56
CA THR A 74 -1.78 8.55 -11.61
C THR A 74 -2.75 7.74 -12.49
N LEU A 75 -2.55 6.42 -12.57
CA LEU A 75 -3.32 5.54 -13.47
C LEU A 75 -4.79 5.38 -13.05
N PHE A 76 -5.13 5.78 -11.81
CA PHE A 76 -6.49 5.77 -11.30
C PHE A 76 -7.04 7.19 -11.17
N ASN A 77 -7.78 7.64 -12.19
CA ASN A 77 -8.86 8.58 -11.96
C ASN A 77 -9.93 7.83 -11.15
N ILE A 78 -10.00 8.10 -9.85
CA ILE A 78 -11.06 7.54 -8.99
C ILE A 78 -12.40 8.05 -9.54
N GLN A 79 -13.08 7.22 -10.33
CA GLN A 79 -14.50 7.42 -10.61
C GLN A 79 -15.21 7.25 -9.27
N LYS A 80 -15.74 8.35 -8.74
CA LYS A 80 -16.62 8.30 -7.55
C LYS A 80 -17.66 7.19 -7.79
N PRO A 81 -17.91 6.31 -6.81
CA PRO A 81 -18.94 5.31 -6.95
C PRO A 81 -20.25 6.03 -7.31
N LYS A 82 -20.88 5.64 -8.41
CA LYS A 82 -22.26 6.02 -8.71
C LYS A 82 -23.11 5.34 -7.65
N ILE A 83 -23.38 6.06 -6.57
CA ILE A 83 -24.41 5.68 -5.61
C ILE A 83 -25.72 5.83 -6.39
N GLY A 84 -26.31 4.70 -6.78
CA GLY A 84 -27.62 4.69 -7.41
C GLY A 84 -28.65 5.27 -6.43
N LEU A 85 -29.35 6.30 -6.87
CA LEU A 85 -30.61 6.75 -6.29
C LEU A 85 -31.72 5.78 -6.71
#